data_AF-A0A661FPC7-F1
#
_entry.id   AF-A0A661FPC7-F1
#
_cell.length_a   1.000
_cell.length_b   1.000
_cell.length_c   1.000
_cell.angle_alpha   90.00
_cell.angle_beta   90.00
_cell.angle_gamma   90.00
#
_symmetry.space_group_name_H-M   'P 1'
#
loop_
_entity.id
_entity.type
_entity.pdbx_description
1 polymer ?
#
loop_
_entity_poly.entity_id
_entity_poly.type
_entity_poly.pdbx_seq_one_letter_code
_entity_poly.pdbx_strand_id
1 'polypeptide(L)'
;MNGVLVNSIKSRIDTEIAPQSPLKYLKSLDIEECILNVISVVYLYTRTKKGMHKNVTYLTEVISAIGHGLRNRQGLKRDSSIAAKTGAFFLYSFEELGMIEVVLSRGTKKHNVYVINVLDDDKLAKLWESLPASKIEKLPKSKPYAAWSGAKHECGMSLIKTGNKGVLEKVNLEDHPIIFDCVNKAQQVGWRVNEEVYDISVWALRNKADAFSDIWDQHNPQARATKLREAKAVGMIAKKFIDTTFYHLYYYDFRGRKYPSTAYLHEQGADLARGLLLREDKKAIGKDGFFWLLVSIASNWAGDAGREDGVKTDKIPLEARSKWVLDNEEIILSYAESPKVNQGWMKADKPWQFIAACIELANFRIWQMQKEASYMMSYDKYGYESHLECFIDG
;
A
#
# COMPACT_ATOMS: atom_id res chain seq x y z
N MET A 1 19.67 -6.98 -16.04
CA MET A 1 19.72 -7.08 -14.57
C MET A 1 19.12 -8.37 -14.05
N ASN A 2 17.85 -8.70 -14.36
CA ASN A 2 17.27 -9.96 -13.90
C ASN A 2 18.10 -11.20 -14.32
N GLY A 3 18.52 -11.28 -15.59
CA GLY A 3 19.39 -12.37 -16.06
C GLY A 3 20.76 -12.45 -15.37
N VAL A 4 21.34 -11.31 -14.95
CA VAL A 4 22.62 -11.30 -14.20
C VAL A 4 22.43 -11.90 -12.80
N LEU A 5 21.34 -11.51 -12.13
CA LEU A 5 20.98 -12.04 -10.81
C LEU A 5 20.68 -13.55 -10.88
N VAL A 6 19.90 -13.98 -11.87
CA VAL A 6 19.60 -15.39 -12.07
C VAL A 6 20.85 -16.20 -12.39
N ASN A 7 21.74 -15.69 -13.26
CA ASN A 7 22.98 -16.37 -13.59
C ASN A 7 23.93 -16.49 -12.38
N SER A 8 24.03 -15.44 -11.54
CA SER A 8 24.75 -15.49 -10.26
C SER A 8 24.20 -16.62 -9.38
N ILE A 9 22.88 -16.69 -9.19
CA ILE A 9 22.24 -17.70 -8.35
C ILE A 9 22.45 -19.11 -8.91
N LYS A 10 22.23 -19.33 -10.21
CA LYS A 10 22.43 -20.63 -10.87
C LYS A 10 23.89 -21.10 -10.71
N SER A 11 24.85 -20.22 -11.02
CA SER A 11 26.27 -20.52 -10.85
C SER A 11 26.61 -20.92 -9.42
N ARG A 12 26.11 -20.18 -8.42
CA ARG A 12 26.33 -20.50 -7.01
C ARG A 12 25.65 -21.78 -6.55
N ILE A 13 24.48 -22.13 -7.10
CA ILE A 13 23.81 -23.40 -6.81
C ILE A 13 24.69 -24.57 -7.26
N ASP A 14 25.34 -24.44 -8.41
CA ASP A 14 26.19 -25.50 -8.96
C ASP A 14 27.52 -25.62 -8.21
N THR A 15 28.12 -24.50 -7.81
CA THR A 15 29.45 -24.46 -7.18
C THR A 15 29.44 -24.63 -5.66
N GLU A 16 28.46 -24.05 -4.95
CA GLU A 16 28.46 -24.00 -3.47
C GLU A 16 27.62 -25.12 -2.84
N ILE A 17 26.67 -25.72 -3.57
CA ILE A 17 25.74 -26.70 -2.98
C ILE A 17 26.22 -28.13 -3.24
N ALA A 18 26.88 -28.70 -2.24
CA ALA A 18 27.26 -30.11 -2.23
C ALA A 18 26.03 -31.06 -2.15
N PRO A 19 26.13 -32.33 -2.61
CA PRO A 19 25.02 -33.30 -2.58
C PRO A 19 24.41 -33.55 -1.20
N GLN A 20 25.22 -33.47 -0.14
CA GLN A 20 24.82 -33.62 1.25
C GLN A 20 24.27 -32.33 1.89
N SER A 21 24.30 -31.21 1.17
CA SER A 21 23.83 -29.92 1.68
C SER A 21 22.34 -29.98 2.02
N PRO A 22 21.89 -29.36 3.13
CA PRO A 22 20.47 -29.18 3.40
C PRO A 22 19.76 -28.30 2.34
N LEU A 23 20.53 -27.57 1.52
CA LEU A 23 20.04 -26.77 0.40
C LEU A 23 20.05 -27.53 -0.94
N LYS A 24 20.33 -28.83 -0.97
CA LYS A 24 20.35 -29.62 -2.22
C LYS A 24 19.06 -29.53 -3.04
N TYR A 25 17.93 -29.29 -2.39
CA TYR A 25 16.64 -29.11 -3.04
C TYR A 25 16.57 -27.86 -3.94
N LEU A 26 17.50 -26.90 -3.78
CA LEU A 26 17.60 -25.74 -4.66
C LEU A 26 17.97 -26.14 -6.09
N LYS A 27 18.66 -27.28 -6.29
CA LYS A 27 19.04 -27.80 -7.61
C LYS A 27 17.84 -28.24 -8.46
N SER A 28 16.70 -28.53 -7.84
CA SER A 28 15.47 -28.91 -8.53
C SER A 28 14.50 -27.74 -8.75
N LEU A 29 14.85 -26.52 -8.34
CA LEU A 29 13.96 -25.37 -8.46
C LEU A 29 14.06 -24.71 -9.83
N ASP A 30 12.93 -24.25 -10.34
CA ASP A 30 12.91 -23.23 -11.38
C ASP A 30 13.34 -21.89 -10.77
N ILE A 31 14.59 -21.50 -11.02
CA ILE A 31 15.17 -20.27 -10.50
C ILE A 31 14.53 -19.03 -11.12
N GLU A 32 14.08 -19.09 -12.37
CA GLU A 32 13.42 -17.97 -13.04
C GLU A 32 12.07 -17.65 -12.39
N GLU A 33 11.33 -18.66 -11.92
CA GLU A 33 10.10 -18.43 -11.18
C GLU A 33 10.36 -18.03 -9.72
N CYS A 34 11.33 -18.69 -9.07
CA CYS A 34 11.65 -18.43 -7.67
C CYS A 34 12.14 -16.99 -7.44
N ILE A 35 12.99 -16.48 -8.35
CA ILE A 35 13.60 -15.16 -8.21
C ILE A 35 12.56 -14.03 -8.18
N LEU A 36 11.41 -14.20 -8.84
CA LEU A 36 10.33 -13.20 -8.82
C LEU A 36 9.84 -12.96 -7.39
N ASN A 37 9.64 -14.04 -6.61
CA ASN A 37 9.26 -13.94 -5.21
C ASN A 37 10.38 -13.29 -4.39
N VAL A 38 11.63 -13.70 -4.60
CA VAL A 38 12.79 -13.15 -3.88
C VAL A 38 12.93 -11.66 -4.12
N ILE A 39 12.90 -11.20 -5.38
CA ILE A 39 12.95 -9.77 -5.74
C ILE A 39 11.79 -9.04 -5.04
N SER A 40 10.58 -9.60 -5.06
CA SER A 40 9.43 -8.97 -4.41
C SER A 40 9.61 -8.81 -2.90
N VAL A 41 10.18 -9.81 -2.22
CA VAL A 41 10.44 -9.78 -0.78
C VAL A 41 11.56 -8.79 -0.46
N VAL A 42 12.69 -8.87 -1.17
CA VAL A 42 13.82 -7.93 -0.99
C VAL A 42 13.35 -6.51 -1.24
N TYR A 43 12.56 -6.28 -2.30
CA TYR A 43 12.03 -4.97 -2.60
C TYR A 43 11.14 -4.49 -1.45
N LEU A 44 10.04 -5.20 -1.14
CA LEU A 44 9.04 -4.73 -0.18
C LEU A 44 9.54 -4.65 1.27
N TYR A 45 10.51 -5.48 1.69
CA TYR A 45 11.01 -5.47 3.07
C TYR A 45 12.07 -4.40 3.33
N THR A 46 12.77 -3.92 2.30
CA THR A 46 13.74 -2.84 2.43
C THR A 46 13.11 -1.45 2.38
N ARG A 47 11.77 -1.39 2.25
CA ARG A 47 10.95 -0.19 2.41
C ARG A 47 10.21 -0.25 3.74
N THR A 48 10.01 0.88 4.39
CA THR A 48 9.30 0.93 5.68
C THR A 48 7.83 0.61 5.54
N LYS A 49 7.21 0.16 6.63
CA LYS A 49 5.75 0.07 6.72
C LYS A 49 5.26 1.07 7.77
N LYS A 50 4.16 1.76 7.47
CA LYS A 50 3.47 2.65 8.43
C LYS A 50 3.24 1.92 9.76
N GLY A 51 3.63 2.54 10.88
CA GLY A 51 3.42 2.01 12.23
C GLY A 51 4.50 1.05 12.76
N MET A 52 5.56 0.73 12.00
CA MET A 52 6.72 0.04 12.57
C MET A 52 7.62 1.02 13.33
N HIS A 53 7.80 0.80 14.64
CA HIS A 53 8.70 1.59 15.51
C HIS A 53 10.19 1.54 15.12
N LYS A 54 10.57 0.83 14.05
CA LYS A 54 11.96 0.59 13.68
C LYS A 54 12.18 0.84 12.20
N ASN A 55 12.99 1.85 11.88
CA ASN A 55 13.51 2.13 10.53
C ASN A 55 14.66 1.18 10.14
N VAL A 56 14.64 -0.05 10.67
CA VAL A 56 15.74 -1.01 10.56
C VAL A 56 15.21 -2.27 9.90
N THR A 57 15.78 -2.62 8.76
CA THR A 57 15.49 -3.87 8.06
C THR A 57 16.35 -4.97 8.65
N TYR A 58 15.77 -5.86 9.45
CA TYR A 58 16.54 -6.96 10.05
C TYR A 58 16.82 -8.06 9.03
N LEU A 59 18.07 -8.54 9.01
CA LEU A 59 18.47 -9.66 8.16
C LEU A 59 17.55 -10.87 8.36
N THR A 60 17.27 -11.21 9.62
CA THR A 60 16.47 -12.37 10.00
C THR A 60 15.05 -12.32 9.45
N GLU A 61 14.45 -11.12 9.34
CA GLU A 61 13.11 -10.95 8.78
C GLU A 61 13.09 -11.23 7.28
N VAL A 62 14.06 -10.69 6.55
CA VAL A 62 14.16 -10.84 5.09
C VAL A 62 14.49 -12.28 4.71
N ILE A 63 15.51 -12.89 5.32
CA ILE A 63 15.88 -14.28 5.00
C ILE A 63 14.77 -15.26 5.39
N SER A 64 14.06 -15.01 6.50
CA SER A 64 12.93 -15.87 6.90
C SER A 64 11.77 -15.75 5.90
N ALA A 65 11.47 -14.54 5.43
CA ALA A 65 10.42 -14.32 4.44
C ALA A 65 10.75 -14.98 3.10
N ILE A 66 11.98 -14.82 2.60
CA ILE A 66 12.44 -15.50 1.37
C ILE A 66 12.38 -17.02 1.55
N GLY A 67 13.02 -17.54 2.59
CA GLY A 67 13.16 -18.97 2.82
C GLY A 67 11.84 -19.69 3.02
N HIS A 68 10.97 -19.17 3.89
CA HIS A 68 9.65 -19.76 4.10
C HIS A 68 8.78 -19.63 2.86
N GLY A 69 8.81 -18.49 2.15
CA GLY A 69 8.07 -18.30 0.91
C GLY A 69 8.42 -19.35 -0.15
N LEU A 70 9.71 -19.58 -0.39
CA LEU A 70 10.16 -20.59 -1.36
C LEU A 70 9.83 -22.01 -0.91
N ARG A 71 10.08 -22.35 0.36
CA ARG A 71 9.83 -23.71 0.87
C ARG A 71 8.34 -24.08 0.89
N ASN A 72 7.47 -23.14 1.23
CA ASN A 72 6.03 -23.37 1.28
C ASN A 72 5.46 -23.65 -0.13
N ARG A 73 5.94 -22.94 -1.17
CA ARG A 73 5.52 -23.18 -2.56
C ARG A 73 5.91 -24.58 -3.05
N GLN A 74 6.95 -25.16 -2.47
CA GLN A 74 7.44 -26.50 -2.79
C GLN A 74 6.80 -27.59 -1.90
N GLY A 75 5.80 -27.25 -1.07
CA GLY A 75 5.16 -28.19 -0.15
C GLY A 75 6.11 -28.78 0.90
N LEU A 76 7.28 -28.15 1.13
CA LEU A 76 8.28 -28.67 2.04
C LEU A 76 7.85 -28.47 3.49
N LYS A 77 8.19 -29.45 4.35
CA LYS A 77 7.96 -29.34 5.79
C LYS A 77 8.60 -28.05 6.34
N ARG A 78 7.89 -27.41 7.27
CA ARG A 78 8.37 -26.19 7.93
C ARG A 78 9.65 -26.50 8.69
N ASP A 79 10.71 -25.81 8.32
CA ASP A 79 12.02 -25.84 8.98
C ASP A 79 12.61 -24.44 8.91
N SER A 80 12.72 -23.77 10.06
CA SER A 80 13.19 -22.39 10.12
C SER A 80 14.71 -22.28 9.93
N SER A 81 15.48 -23.32 10.26
CA SER A 81 16.93 -23.35 10.05
C SER A 81 17.24 -23.44 8.55
N ILE A 82 16.59 -24.38 7.84
CA ILE A 82 16.77 -24.50 6.39
C ILE A 82 16.18 -23.27 5.69
N ALA A 83 15.03 -22.73 6.13
CA ALA A 83 14.48 -21.50 5.58
C ALA A 83 15.46 -20.32 5.70
N ALA A 84 16.07 -20.11 6.87
CA ALA A 84 17.05 -19.05 7.04
C ALA A 84 18.26 -19.22 6.12
N LYS A 85 18.80 -20.45 5.99
CA LYS A 85 19.90 -20.76 5.05
C LYS A 85 19.51 -20.50 3.60
N THR A 86 18.32 -20.90 3.19
CA THR A 86 17.78 -20.62 1.84
C THR A 86 17.68 -19.12 1.62
N GLY A 87 17.08 -18.38 2.55
CA GLY A 87 16.93 -16.93 2.41
C GLY A 87 18.27 -16.21 2.33
N ALA A 88 19.23 -16.60 3.17
CA ALA A 88 20.58 -16.05 3.14
C ALA A 88 21.29 -16.35 1.81
N PHE A 89 21.16 -17.57 1.30
CA PHE A 89 21.75 -17.98 0.01
C PHE A 89 21.28 -17.07 -1.13
N PHE A 90 19.97 -16.82 -1.25
CA PHE A 90 19.43 -15.95 -2.29
C PHE A 90 19.76 -14.47 -2.04
N LEU A 91 19.70 -14.01 -0.79
CA LEU A 91 19.97 -12.61 -0.44
C LEU A 91 21.41 -12.21 -0.76
N TYR A 92 22.37 -13.10 -0.56
CA TYR A 92 23.79 -12.84 -0.84
C TYR A 92 24.06 -12.43 -2.29
N SER A 93 23.33 -12.97 -3.28
CA SER A 93 23.48 -12.53 -4.67
C SER A 93 23.07 -11.07 -4.91
N PHE A 94 22.21 -10.48 -4.05
CA PHE A 94 21.91 -9.05 -4.11
C PHE A 94 23.07 -8.22 -3.52
N GLU A 95 23.75 -8.75 -2.51
CA GLU A 95 24.93 -8.13 -1.89
C GLU A 95 26.14 -8.18 -2.85
N GLU A 96 26.42 -9.32 -3.48
CA GLU A 96 27.49 -9.45 -4.47
C GLU A 96 27.32 -8.50 -5.67
N LEU A 97 26.08 -8.22 -6.06
CA LEU A 97 25.76 -7.29 -7.15
C LEU A 97 25.71 -5.82 -6.69
N GLY A 98 26.08 -5.55 -5.44
CA GLY A 98 26.16 -4.20 -4.86
C GLY A 98 24.81 -3.50 -4.72
N MET A 99 23.72 -4.25 -4.57
CA MET A 99 22.38 -3.66 -4.37
C MET A 99 22.08 -3.38 -2.90
N ILE A 100 22.64 -4.22 -2.02
CA ILE A 100 22.48 -4.15 -0.56
C ILE A 100 23.80 -4.47 0.11
N GLU A 101 23.89 -4.20 1.41
CA GLU A 101 24.94 -4.71 2.29
C GLU A 101 24.32 -5.19 3.61
N VAL A 102 24.90 -6.22 4.20
CA VAL A 102 24.54 -6.71 5.53
C VAL A 102 25.57 -6.21 6.54
N VAL A 103 25.15 -5.33 7.45
CA VAL A 103 26.03 -4.75 8.46
C VAL A 103 25.65 -5.17 9.88
N LEU A 104 26.66 -5.29 10.73
CA LEU A 104 26.45 -5.49 12.16
C LEU A 104 26.05 -4.16 12.80
N SER A 105 24.93 -4.16 13.51
CA SER A 105 24.38 -3.00 14.21
C SER A 105 23.97 -3.36 15.64
N ARG A 106 23.50 -2.38 16.41
CA ARG A 106 22.95 -2.59 17.76
C ARG A 106 21.43 -2.49 17.73
N GLY A 107 20.77 -3.56 18.19
CA GLY A 107 19.32 -3.60 18.34
C GLY A 107 18.83 -2.74 19.50
N THR A 108 17.51 -2.57 19.59
CA THR A 108 16.86 -1.78 20.66
C THR A 108 17.16 -2.26 22.08
N LYS A 109 17.50 -3.55 22.25
CA LYS A 109 17.93 -4.15 23.52
C LYS A 109 19.46 -4.18 23.69
N LYS A 110 20.21 -3.39 22.93
CA LYS A 110 21.68 -3.34 22.90
C LYS A 110 22.39 -4.64 22.46
N HIS A 111 21.66 -5.67 22.05
CA HIS A 111 22.24 -6.85 21.43
C HIS A 111 22.72 -6.56 20.01
N ASN A 112 23.77 -7.25 19.59
CA ASN A 112 24.25 -7.21 18.21
C ASN A 112 23.18 -7.83 17.29
N VAL A 113 22.88 -7.14 16.19
CA VAL A 113 21.89 -7.53 15.20
C VAL A 113 22.43 -7.24 13.81
N TYR A 114 22.15 -8.12 12.85
CA TYR A 114 22.46 -7.85 11.45
C TYR A 114 21.30 -7.12 10.78
N VAL A 115 21.63 -6.07 10.05
CA VAL A 115 20.67 -5.20 9.37
C VAL A 115 21.08 -5.05 7.91
N ILE A 116 20.08 -4.84 7.05
CA ILE A 116 20.30 -4.68 5.61
C ILE A 116 20.24 -3.19 5.28
N ASN A 117 21.32 -2.66 4.72
CA ASN A 117 21.31 -1.34 4.09
C ASN A 117 21.12 -1.50 2.58
N VAL A 118 20.42 -0.54 1.97
CA VAL A 118 20.23 -0.47 0.52
C VAL A 118 21.33 0.41 -0.05
N LEU A 119 22.19 -0.17 -0.90
CA LEU A 119 23.27 0.54 -1.58
C LEU A 119 22.80 1.16 -2.91
N ASP A 120 21.93 0.45 -3.64
CA ASP A 120 21.45 0.85 -4.97
C ASP A 120 19.93 0.62 -5.09
N ASP A 121 19.17 1.63 -4.67
CA ASP A 121 17.69 1.59 -4.71
C ASP A 121 17.16 1.54 -6.15
N ASP A 122 17.86 2.17 -7.10
CA ASP A 122 17.45 2.23 -8.50
C ASP A 122 17.56 0.87 -9.18
N LYS A 123 18.59 0.07 -8.89
CA LYS A 123 18.67 -1.33 -9.35
C LYS A 123 17.53 -2.17 -8.78
N LEU A 124 17.26 -2.05 -7.48
CA LEU A 124 16.14 -2.77 -6.85
C LEU A 124 14.79 -2.36 -7.45
N ALA A 125 14.59 -1.07 -7.71
CA ALA A 125 13.40 -0.53 -8.33
C ALA A 125 13.22 -1.09 -9.76
N LYS A 126 14.27 -1.10 -10.58
CA LYS A 126 14.20 -1.67 -11.94
C LYS A 126 13.90 -3.17 -11.94
N LEU A 127 14.43 -3.93 -10.98
CA LEU A 127 14.06 -5.34 -10.81
C LEU A 127 12.57 -5.48 -10.48
N TRP A 128 12.08 -4.71 -9.51
CA TRP A 128 10.67 -4.69 -9.13
C TRP A 128 9.71 -4.29 -10.27
N GLU A 129 10.08 -3.29 -11.08
CA GLU A 129 9.26 -2.85 -12.21
C GLU A 129 9.02 -3.98 -13.22
N SER A 130 10.05 -4.79 -13.47
CA SER A 130 9.96 -5.92 -14.39
C SER A 130 9.06 -7.07 -13.92
N LEU A 131 8.68 -7.11 -12.63
CA LEU A 131 7.84 -8.16 -12.10
C LEU A 131 6.36 -7.99 -12.50
N PRO A 132 5.70 -9.02 -13.05
CA PRO A 132 4.27 -8.98 -13.28
C PRO A 132 3.52 -8.98 -11.94
N ALA A 133 2.51 -8.10 -11.81
CA ALA A 133 1.75 -7.94 -10.57
C ALA A 133 1.13 -9.26 -10.08
N SER A 134 0.66 -10.09 -11.02
CA SER A 134 0.04 -11.39 -10.75
C SER A 134 0.96 -12.42 -10.07
N LYS A 135 2.28 -12.22 -10.13
CA LYS A 135 3.28 -13.11 -9.49
C LYS A 135 3.72 -12.62 -8.11
N ILE A 136 3.26 -11.45 -7.66
CA ILE A 136 3.65 -10.86 -6.37
C ILE A 136 2.54 -11.09 -5.35
N GLU A 137 2.80 -11.93 -4.36
CA GLU A 137 1.82 -12.34 -3.33
C GLU A 137 1.32 -11.17 -2.46
N LYS A 138 2.17 -10.15 -2.26
CA LYS A 138 1.87 -8.96 -1.44
C LYS A 138 1.21 -7.83 -2.22
N LEU A 139 0.84 -8.05 -3.47
CA LEU A 139 0.04 -7.11 -4.25
C LEU A 139 -1.42 -7.56 -4.32
N PRO A 140 -2.36 -6.64 -4.59
CA PRO A 140 -3.75 -7.02 -4.81
C PRO A 140 -3.89 -7.82 -6.12
N LYS A 141 -5.05 -8.47 -6.30
CA LYS A 141 -5.36 -9.21 -7.53
C LYS A 141 -6.37 -8.44 -8.35
N SER A 142 -6.29 -8.58 -9.68
CA SER A 142 -7.29 -8.00 -10.61
C SER A 142 -8.64 -8.71 -10.60
N LYS A 143 -8.74 -9.85 -9.92
CA LYS A 143 -9.98 -10.60 -9.71
C LYS A 143 -10.28 -10.70 -8.22
N PRO A 144 -11.57 -10.71 -7.83
CA PRO A 144 -11.96 -10.96 -6.44
C PRO A 144 -11.34 -12.24 -5.90
N TYR A 145 -11.02 -12.26 -4.60
CA TYR A 145 -10.56 -13.46 -3.93
C TYR A 145 -11.72 -14.42 -3.65
N ALA A 146 -11.40 -15.72 -3.62
CA ALA A 146 -12.34 -16.73 -3.13
C ALA A 146 -12.76 -16.40 -1.69
N ALA A 147 -14.01 -16.72 -1.35
CA ALA A 147 -14.50 -16.55 0.01
C ALA A 147 -13.67 -17.41 0.98
N TRP A 148 -13.37 -16.85 2.16
CA TRP A 148 -12.92 -17.65 3.29
C TRP A 148 -14.04 -18.62 3.68
N SER A 149 -13.72 -19.91 3.66
CA SER A 149 -14.59 -21.01 4.11
C SER A 149 -14.02 -21.74 5.34
N GLY A 150 -12.81 -21.39 5.77
CA GLY A 150 -12.16 -21.92 6.96
C GLY A 150 -10.94 -21.10 7.36
N ALA A 151 -10.18 -21.57 8.34
CA ALA A 151 -9.02 -20.84 8.88
C ALA A 151 -7.83 -20.72 7.90
N LYS A 152 -7.84 -21.44 6.77
CA LYS A 152 -6.83 -21.41 5.72
C LYS A 152 -7.48 -21.04 4.38
N HIS A 153 -6.92 -20.05 3.70
CA HIS A 153 -7.33 -19.67 2.35
C HIS A 153 -6.62 -20.56 1.32
N GLU A 154 -7.20 -20.70 0.14
CA GLU A 154 -6.63 -21.42 -1.01
C GLU A 154 -5.24 -20.89 -1.43
N CYS A 155 -4.93 -19.64 -1.11
CA CYS A 155 -3.61 -19.03 -1.37
C CYS A 155 -2.56 -19.36 -0.29
N GLY A 156 -2.91 -20.18 0.71
CA GLY A 156 -2.04 -20.58 1.82
C GLY A 156 -2.02 -19.62 3.01
N MET A 157 -2.69 -18.46 2.91
CA MET A 157 -2.81 -17.52 4.02
C MET A 157 -3.71 -18.05 5.13
N SER A 158 -3.45 -17.62 6.38
CA SER A 158 -4.28 -17.97 7.53
C SER A 158 -5.22 -16.82 7.85
N LEU A 159 -6.47 -17.12 8.18
CA LEU A 159 -7.49 -16.12 8.47
C LEU A 159 -7.10 -15.29 9.69
N ILE A 160 -6.50 -15.94 10.69
CA ILE A 160 -5.99 -15.30 11.90
C ILE A 160 -4.48 -15.47 11.95
N LYS A 161 -3.76 -14.37 12.10
CA LYS A 161 -2.31 -14.36 12.29
C LYS A 161 -1.98 -14.74 13.73
N THR A 162 -1.73 -16.03 13.94
CA THR A 162 -1.36 -16.60 15.24
C THR A 162 -0.32 -17.72 15.10
N GLY A 163 0.48 -17.92 16.15
CA GLY A 163 1.38 -19.08 16.26
C GLY A 163 0.68 -20.32 16.83
N ASN A 164 -0.53 -20.18 17.38
CA ASN A 164 -1.26 -21.28 18.01
C ASN A 164 -2.13 -22.01 16.97
N LYS A 165 -1.74 -23.25 16.62
CA LYS A 165 -2.46 -24.08 15.65
C LYS A 165 -3.85 -24.49 16.14
N GLY A 166 -4.01 -24.76 17.44
CA GLY A 166 -5.30 -25.17 18.02
C GLY A 166 -6.37 -24.07 17.91
N VAL A 167 -5.99 -22.80 17.80
CA VAL A 167 -6.94 -21.72 17.48
C VAL A 167 -7.43 -21.86 16.05
N LEU A 168 -6.53 -22.08 15.08
CA LEU A 168 -6.90 -22.21 13.67
C LEU A 168 -7.78 -23.44 13.42
N GLU A 169 -7.58 -24.52 14.17
CA GLU A 169 -8.38 -25.75 14.07
C GLU A 169 -9.82 -25.57 14.56
N LYS A 170 -10.07 -24.62 15.48
CA LYS A 170 -11.40 -24.35 16.04
C LYS A 170 -12.21 -23.35 15.23
N VAL A 171 -11.57 -22.55 14.38
CA VAL A 171 -12.22 -21.47 13.63
C VAL A 171 -12.86 -22.03 12.36
N ASN A 172 -14.19 -22.08 12.36
CA ASN A 172 -15.02 -22.60 11.28
C ASN A 172 -16.24 -21.69 11.04
N LEU A 173 -16.82 -21.82 9.84
CA LEU A 173 -17.92 -20.97 9.37
C LEU A 173 -19.21 -21.13 10.17
N GLU A 174 -19.49 -22.34 10.66
CA GLU A 174 -20.72 -22.67 11.40
C GLU A 174 -20.75 -21.98 12.77
N ASP A 175 -19.66 -22.05 13.51
CA ASP A 175 -19.56 -21.47 14.86
C ASP A 175 -19.22 -19.98 14.85
N HIS A 176 -18.59 -19.48 13.78
CA HIS A 176 -18.06 -18.10 13.72
C HIS A 176 -18.52 -17.28 12.49
N PRO A 177 -19.81 -17.33 12.09
CA PRO A 177 -20.27 -16.80 10.80
C PRO A 177 -19.96 -15.31 10.61
N ILE A 178 -20.02 -14.50 11.68
CA ILE A 178 -19.74 -13.06 11.64
C ILE A 178 -18.31 -12.77 11.19
N ILE A 179 -17.32 -13.55 11.65
CA ILE A 179 -15.91 -13.34 11.29
C ILE A 179 -15.72 -13.56 9.77
N PHE A 180 -16.35 -14.60 9.24
CA PHE A 180 -16.28 -14.92 7.81
C PHE A 180 -17.07 -13.92 6.96
N ASP A 181 -18.28 -13.53 7.38
CA ASP A 181 -19.09 -12.53 6.67
C ASP A 181 -18.35 -11.19 6.59
N CYS A 182 -17.79 -10.70 7.70
CA CYS A 182 -17.07 -9.44 7.73
C CYS A 182 -15.82 -9.42 6.81
N VAL A 183 -15.00 -10.48 6.85
CA VAL A 183 -13.79 -10.54 6.00
C VAL A 183 -14.14 -10.74 4.53
N ASN A 184 -15.16 -11.55 4.24
CA ASN A 184 -15.61 -11.83 2.88
C ASN A 184 -16.24 -10.60 2.24
N LYS A 185 -17.05 -9.83 2.97
CA LYS A 185 -17.56 -8.53 2.48
C LYS A 185 -16.44 -7.55 2.17
N ALA A 186 -15.42 -7.48 3.03
CA ALA A 186 -14.30 -6.56 2.83
C ALA A 186 -13.48 -6.88 1.56
N GLN A 187 -13.22 -8.16 1.28
CA GLN A 187 -12.41 -8.55 0.12
C GLN A 187 -13.15 -8.52 -1.23
N GLN A 188 -14.48 -8.41 -1.22
CA GLN A 188 -15.27 -8.20 -2.45
C GLN A 188 -15.25 -6.74 -2.93
N VAL A 189 -14.71 -5.83 -2.12
CA VAL A 189 -14.56 -4.43 -2.52
C VAL A 189 -13.55 -4.33 -3.66
N GLY A 190 -14.03 -3.85 -4.81
CA GLY A 190 -13.20 -3.46 -5.94
C GLY A 190 -12.67 -2.04 -5.78
N TRP A 191 -11.38 -1.89 -6.06
CA TRP A 191 -10.65 -0.62 -6.01
C TRP A 191 -10.06 -0.31 -7.38
N ARG A 192 -9.88 0.99 -7.66
CA ARG A 192 -9.15 1.51 -8.82
C ARG A 192 -8.18 2.60 -8.39
N VAL A 193 -7.18 2.83 -9.23
CA VAL A 193 -6.23 3.93 -9.04
C VAL A 193 -6.89 5.25 -9.45
N ASN A 194 -6.76 6.28 -8.62
CA ASN A 194 -7.04 7.66 -9.01
C ASN A 194 -5.90 8.16 -9.91
N GLU A 195 -6.11 8.14 -11.21
CA GLU A 195 -5.08 8.49 -12.20
C GLU A 195 -4.69 9.97 -12.16
N GLU A 196 -5.65 10.86 -11.89
CA GLU A 196 -5.38 12.29 -11.72
C GLU A 196 -4.46 12.55 -10.53
N VAL A 197 -4.77 11.92 -9.38
CA VAL A 197 -3.92 12.00 -8.18
C VAL A 197 -2.57 11.34 -8.41
N TYR A 198 -2.52 10.23 -9.16
CA TYR A 198 -1.27 9.58 -9.55
C TYR A 198 -0.38 10.54 -10.35
N ASP A 199 -0.91 11.21 -11.36
CA ASP A 199 -0.14 12.15 -12.18
C ASP A 199 0.35 13.36 -11.38
N ILE A 200 -0.49 13.89 -10.48
CA ILE A 200 -0.09 14.96 -9.55
C ILE A 200 1.03 14.45 -8.63
N SER A 201 0.94 13.22 -8.12
CA SER A 201 1.95 12.63 -7.23
C SER A 201 3.30 12.44 -7.91
N VAL A 202 3.32 12.00 -9.17
CA VAL A 202 4.55 11.85 -9.96
C VAL A 202 5.19 13.22 -10.19
N TRP A 203 4.40 14.23 -10.54
CA TRP A 203 4.89 15.60 -10.70
C TRP A 203 5.43 16.16 -9.37
N ALA A 204 4.71 16.03 -8.28
CA ALA A 204 5.08 16.57 -6.98
C ALA A 204 6.37 15.94 -6.45
N LEU A 205 6.53 14.62 -6.59
CA LEU A 205 7.73 13.92 -6.15
C LEU A 205 8.96 14.34 -6.96
N ARG A 206 8.81 14.53 -8.27
CA ARG A 206 9.90 15.00 -9.16
C ARG A 206 10.33 16.43 -8.85
N ASN A 207 9.38 17.31 -8.55
CA ASN A 207 9.63 18.73 -8.31
C ASN A 207 9.88 19.07 -6.84
N LYS A 208 9.94 18.05 -5.97
CA LYS A 208 10.08 18.20 -4.51
C LYS A 208 9.03 19.15 -3.90
N ALA A 209 7.80 19.04 -4.37
CA ALA A 209 6.71 19.91 -3.93
C ALA A 209 6.31 19.65 -2.47
N ASP A 210 5.66 20.63 -1.85
CA ASP A 210 5.29 20.67 -0.42
C ASP A 210 4.31 19.55 -0.01
N ALA A 211 3.60 18.94 -0.97
CA ALA A 211 2.80 17.74 -0.74
C ALA A 211 3.61 16.54 -0.20
N PHE A 212 4.94 16.61 -0.30
CA PHE A 212 5.92 15.67 0.28
C PHE A 212 6.90 16.38 1.24
N SER A 213 6.49 17.50 1.86
CA SER A 213 7.26 18.23 2.88
C SER A 213 7.76 17.30 4.00
N ASP A 214 6.93 16.32 4.38
CA ASP A 214 7.30 15.31 5.36
C ASP A 214 8.52 14.46 4.96
N ILE A 215 8.90 14.44 3.67
CA ILE A 215 10.14 13.88 3.13
C ILE A 215 11.23 14.95 3.09
N TRP A 216 10.95 16.09 2.47
CA TRP A 216 11.98 17.09 2.13
C TRP A 216 12.50 17.86 3.33
N ASP A 217 11.65 18.10 4.33
CA ASP A 217 11.99 18.81 5.56
C ASP A 217 12.68 17.90 6.58
N GLN A 218 12.76 16.59 6.34
CA GLN A 218 13.45 15.69 7.26
C GLN A 218 14.95 15.92 7.27
N HIS A 219 15.47 16.43 8.37
CA HIS A 219 16.91 16.66 8.55
C HIS A 219 17.73 15.37 8.66
N ASN A 220 17.13 14.26 9.11
CA ASN A 220 17.81 12.96 9.19
C ASN A 220 17.85 12.28 7.81
N PRO A 221 19.03 12.07 7.19
CA PRO A 221 19.14 11.52 5.84
C PRO A 221 18.53 10.11 5.70
N GLN A 222 18.68 9.27 6.73
CA GLN A 222 18.14 7.92 6.74
C GLN A 222 16.61 7.92 6.80
N ALA A 223 16.03 8.79 7.63
CA ALA A 223 14.58 8.96 7.71
C ALA A 223 14.01 9.52 6.39
N ARG A 224 14.68 10.51 5.79
CA ARG A 224 14.33 11.06 4.47
C ARG A 224 14.35 9.98 3.38
N ALA A 225 15.44 9.23 3.26
CA ALA A 225 15.57 8.15 2.28
C ALA A 225 14.48 7.08 2.45
N THR A 226 14.12 6.80 3.70
CA THR A 226 13.10 5.83 4.07
C THR A 226 11.71 6.26 3.59
N LYS A 227 11.29 7.49 3.89
CA LYS A 227 10.01 8.03 3.42
C LYS A 227 9.95 8.16 1.90
N LEU A 228 11.05 8.58 1.27
CA LEU A 228 11.16 8.64 -0.18
C LEU A 228 10.93 7.26 -0.82
N ARG A 229 11.51 6.21 -0.25
CA ARG A 229 11.28 4.84 -0.73
C ARG A 229 9.83 4.38 -0.55
N GLU A 230 9.17 4.76 0.54
CA GLU A 230 7.74 4.47 0.75
C GLU A 230 6.86 5.15 -0.30
N ALA A 231 7.05 6.46 -0.53
CA ALA A 231 6.31 7.20 -1.56
C ALA A 231 6.53 6.62 -2.97
N LYS A 232 7.78 6.29 -3.32
CA LYS A 232 8.10 5.58 -4.57
C LYS A 232 7.40 4.22 -4.65
N ALA A 233 7.41 3.42 -3.58
CA ALA A 233 6.78 2.10 -3.57
C ALA A 233 5.27 2.20 -3.79
N VAL A 234 4.58 3.15 -3.12
CA VAL A 234 3.15 3.42 -3.33
C VAL A 234 2.88 3.75 -4.80
N GLY A 235 3.63 4.71 -5.38
CA GLY A 235 3.46 5.11 -6.78
C GLY A 235 3.77 3.98 -7.78
N MET A 236 4.84 3.21 -7.56
CA MET A 236 5.20 2.08 -8.41
C MET A 236 4.18 0.94 -8.35
N ILE A 237 3.53 0.73 -7.20
CA ILE A 237 2.43 -0.21 -7.07
C ILE A 237 1.20 0.32 -7.79
N ALA A 238 0.81 1.58 -7.58
CA ALA A 238 -0.31 2.21 -8.27
C ALA A 238 -0.17 2.12 -9.79
N LYS A 239 1.02 2.42 -10.32
CA LYS A 239 1.34 2.29 -11.75
C LYS A 239 1.02 0.90 -12.34
N LYS A 240 1.19 -0.17 -11.56
CA LYS A 240 0.89 -1.55 -12.01
C LYS A 240 -0.62 -1.83 -12.14
N PHE A 241 -1.47 -0.98 -11.59
CA PHE A 241 -2.93 -1.13 -11.54
C PHE A 241 -3.69 0.06 -12.16
N ILE A 242 -3.01 0.94 -12.91
CA ILE A 242 -3.70 1.90 -13.78
C ILE A 242 -4.63 1.14 -14.74
N ASP A 243 -5.81 1.71 -15.02
CA ASP A 243 -6.85 1.08 -15.84
C ASP A 243 -7.33 -0.32 -15.38
N THR A 244 -6.98 -0.74 -14.16
CA THR A 244 -7.27 -2.10 -13.68
C THR A 244 -8.00 -2.06 -12.34
N THR A 245 -9.17 -2.69 -12.26
CA THR A 245 -9.84 -2.95 -10.98
C THR A 245 -9.08 -4.01 -10.20
N PHE A 246 -8.87 -3.80 -8.91
CA PHE A 246 -8.17 -4.72 -8.04
C PHE A 246 -8.84 -4.90 -6.68
N TYR A 247 -8.52 -6.00 -6.01
CA TYR A 247 -9.15 -6.45 -4.79
C TYR A 247 -8.08 -6.77 -3.74
N HIS A 248 -8.38 -6.51 -2.47
CA HIS A 248 -7.50 -6.86 -1.35
C HIS A 248 -7.99 -8.14 -0.67
N LEU A 249 -7.06 -9.03 -0.29
CA LEU A 249 -7.36 -10.10 0.64
C LEU A 249 -7.17 -9.60 2.07
N TYR A 250 -8.13 -9.87 2.94
CA TYR A 250 -8.07 -9.45 4.34
C TYR A 250 -7.83 -10.64 5.28
N TYR A 251 -7.22 -10.36 6.42
CA TYR A 251 -7.01 -11.30 7.52
C TYR A 251 -7.11 -10.57 8.85
N TYR A 252 -7.17 -11.32 9.95
CA TYR A 252 -7.22 -10.78 11.30
C TYR A 252 -5.89 -10.98 12.05
N ASP A 253 -5.53 -10.06 12.94
CA ASP A 253 -4.56 -10.37 13.99
C ASP A 253 -5.19 -11.24 15.10
N PHE A 254 -4.39 -11.66 16.08
CA PHE A 254 -4.86 -12.47 17.21
C PHE A 254 -5.87 -11.76 18.13
N ARG A 255 -6.14 -10.47 17.91
CA ARG A 255 -7.09 -9.64 18.66
C ARG A 255 -8.35 -9.33 17.85
N GLY A 256 -8.49 -9.88 16.64
CA GLY A 256 -9.63 -9.66 15.77
C GLY A 256 -9.58 -8.37 14.95
N ARG A 257 -8.44 -7.65 14.90
CA ARG A 257 -8.30 -6.47 14.04
C ARG A 257 -8.05 -6.90 12.60
N LYS A 258 -8.83 -6.35 11.67
CA LYS A 258 -8.77 -6.66 10.23
C LYS A 258 -7.65 -5.88 9.53
N TYR A 259 -6.85 -6.56 8.71
CA TYR A 259 -5.76 -5.98 7.93
C TYR A 259 -5.80 -6.46 6.48
N PRO A 260 -5.53 -5.58 5.49
CA PRO A 260 -5.25 -6.02 4.14
C PRO A 260 -3.91 -6.77 4.10
N SER A 261 -3.82 -7.80 3.25
CA SER A 261 -2.58 -8.54 3.02
C SER A 261 -1.63 -7.82 2.07
N THR A 262 -2.17 -6.87 1.31
CA THR A 262 -1.48 -6.02 0.35
C THR A 262 -0.52 -5.07 1.05
N ALA A 263 0.62 -4.81 0.42
CA ALA A 263 1.59 -3.83 0.89
C ALA A 263 1.31 -2.44 0.28
N TYR A 264 1.46 -1.39 1.09
CA TYR A 264 1.50 0.03 0.71
C TYR A 264 0.20 0.63 0.16
N LEU A 265 -0.28 0.15 -0.99
CA LEU A 265 -1.46 0.67 -1.67
C LEU A 265 -2.70 -0.07 -1.17
N HIS A 266 -3.33 0.47 -0.12
CA HIS A 266 -4.58 0.00 0.47
C HIS A 266 -5.18 1.10 1.38
N GLU A 267 -6.44 0.97 1.75
CA GLU A 267 -7.22 1.97 2.48
C GLU A 267 -6.70 2.25 3.91
N GLN A 268 -5.99 1.28 4.50
CA GLN A 268 -5.27 1.48 5.77
C GLN A 268 -3.86 2.12 5.63
N GLY A 269 -3.50 2.56 4.42
CA GLY A 269 -2.15 3.02 4.06
C GLY A 269 -1.81 4.44 4.51
N ALA A 270 -0.73 4.99 3.95
CA ALA A 270 -0.36 6.39 4.10
C ALA A 270 -1.33 7.32 3.37
N ASP A 271 -1.23 8.63 3.59
CA ASP A 271 -2.11 9.64 2.97
C ASP A 271 -2.13 9.51 1.44
N LEU A 272 -0.94 9.44 0.80
CA LEU A 272 -0.82 9.21 -0.64
C LEU A 272 -1.53 7.93 -1.08
N ALA A 273 -1.39 6.83 -0.33
CA ALA A 273 -2.04 5.57 -0.69
C ALA A 273 -3.56 5.68 -0.65
N ARG A 274 -4.13 6.42 0.31
CA ARG A 274 -5.58 6.67 0.39
C ARG A 274 -6.07 7.59 -0.73
N GLY A 275 -5.35 8.68 -1.02
CA GLY A 275 -5.69 9.60 -2.11
C GLY A 275 -5.64 8.95 -3.50
N LEU A 276 -4.83 7.90 -3.65
CA LEU A 276 -4.73 7.12 -4.89
C LEU A 276 -5.85 6.07 -5.06
N LEU A 277 -6.74 5.89 -4.09
CA LEU A 277 -7.76 4.85 -4.15
C LEU A 277 -9.14 5.41 -4.46
N LEU A 278 -9.79 4.81 -5.45
CA LEU A 278 -11.20 5.01 -5.79
C LEU A 278 -11.95 3.68 -5.68
N ARG A 279 -13.24 3.76 -5.39
CA ARG A 279 -14.16 2.63 -5.41
C ARG A 279 -14.53 2.27 -6.84
N GLU A 280 -14.58 0.97 -7.12
CA GLU A 280 -15.16 0.46 -8.37
C GLU A 280 -16.69 0.46 -8.32
N ASP A 281 -17.26 0.14 -7.16
CA ASP A 281 -18.70 0.14 -6.91
C ASP A 281 -19.20 1.57 -6.64
N LYS A 282 -19.20 2.39 -7.69
CA LYS A 282 -19.71 3.77 -7.65
C LYS A 282 -21.11 3.82 -7.05
N LYS A 283 -21.45 4.96 -6.43
CA LYS A 283 -22.78 5.21 -5.90
C LYS A 283 -23.24 6.62 -6.27
N ALA A 284 -24.54 6.77 -6.52
CA ALA A 284 -25.13 8.09 -6.63
C ALA A 284 -24.85 8.88 -5.36
N ILE A 285 -24.29 10.08 -5.51
CA ILE A 285 -23.80 10.89 -4.38
C ILE A 285 -24.94 11.25 -3.42
N GLY A 286 -26.13 11.58 -3.93
CA GLY A 286 -27.24 12.03 -3.09
C GLY A 286 -26.92 13.33 -2.33
N LYS A 287 -27.92 13.87 -1.64
CA LYS A 287 -27.75 15.07 -0.80
C LYS A 287 -26.80 14.80 0.37
N ASP A 288 -26.97 13.65 1.02
CA ASP A 288 -26.17 13.26 2.17
C ASP A 288 -24.72 12.94 1.78
N GLY A 289 -24.49 12.25 0.66
CA GLY A 289 -23.12 12.00 0.20
C GLY A 289 -22.44 13.29 -0.25
N PHE A 290 -23.17 14.27 -0.79
CA PHE A 290 -22.60 15.59 -1.06
C PHE A 290 -22.19 16.29 0.24
N PHE A 291 -23.06 16.27 1.26
CA PHE A 291 -22.70 16.77 2.59
C PHE A 291 -21.43 16.09 3.13
N TRP A 292 -21.34 14.76 3.03
CA TRP A 292 -20.16 14.02 3.49
C TRP A 292 -18.91 14.28 2.66
N LEU A 293 -19.02 14.56 1.37
CA LEU A 293 -17.91 15.03 0.54
C LEU A 293 -17.37 16.36 1.08
N LEU A 294 -18.24 17.33 1.38
CA LEU A 294 -17.82 18.62 1.96
C LEU A 294 -17.19 18.42 3.35
N VAL A 295 -17.77 17.58 4.20
CA VAL A 295 -17.18 17.24 5.50
C VAL A 295 -15.79 16.61 5.33
N SER A 296 -15.61 15.72 4.36
CA SER A 296 -14.33 15.07 4.05
C SER A 296 -13.27 16.09 3.62
N ILE A 297 -13.61 17.01 2.71
CA ILE A 297 -12.72 18.10 2.27
C ILE A 297 -12.24 18.93 3.47
N ALA A 298 -13.16 19.40 4.31
CA ALA A 298 -12.80 20.15 5.52
C ALA A 298 -11.96 19.32 6.50
N SER A 299 -12.28 18.03 6.69
CA SER A 299 -11.56 17.17 7.63
C SER A 299 -10.14 16.85 7.16
N ASN A 300 -9.93 16.75 5.85
CA ASN A 300 -8.59 16.55 5.27
C ASN A 300 -7.77 17.85 5.24
N TRP A 301 -8.42 19.02 5.20
CA TRP A 301 -7.72 20.31 5.30
C TRP A 301 -6.98 20.43 6.62
N ALA A 302 -7.68 20.48 7.76
CA ALA A 302 -7.23 20.41 9.18
C ALA A 302 -5.86 21.06 9.56
N GLY A 303 -5.31 21.90 8.71
CA GLY A 303 -4.03 22.57 8.88
C GLY A 303 -4.20 23.90 9.60
N ASP A 304 -3.07 24.48 9.99
CA ASP A 304 -3.03 25.68 10.83
C ASP A 304 -3.41 26.98 10.08
N ALA A 305 -3.78 26.90 8.79
CA ALA A 305 -3.82 28.04 7.87
C ALA A 305 -5.20 28.38 7.26
N GLY A 306 -6.30 27.77 7.71
CA GLY A 306 -7.59 27.84 6.98
C GLY A 306 -8.71 28.68 7.57
N ARG A 307 -8.59 29.11 8.83
CA ARG A 307 -9.66 29.84 9.54
C ARG A 307 -9.09 31.00 10.35
N GLU A 308 -9.80 32.13 10.33
CA GLU A 308 -9.41 33.35 11.05
C GLU A 308 -9.34 33.14 12.57
N ASP A 309 -10.17 32.25 13.12
CA ASP A 309 -10.21 31.90 14.53
C ASP A 309 -9.09 30.93 14.97
N GLY A 310 -8.25 30.47 14.04
CA GLY A 310 -7.17 29.52 14.30
C GLY A 310 -7.65 28.10 14.67
N VAL A 311 -8.97 27.84 14.65
CA VAL A 311 -9.51 26.52 14.95
C VAL A 311 -9.35 25.63 13.72
N LYS A 312 -8.87 24.39 13.92
CA LYS A 312 -8.77 23.42 12.82
C LYS A 312 -10.14 23.01 12.32
N THR A 313 -10.27 22.84 11.01
CA THR A 313 -11.53 22.48 10.36
C THR A 313 -12.05 21.09 10.78
N ASP A 314 -11.20 20.18 11.26
CA ASP A 314 -11.64 18.89 11.83
C ASP A 314 -12.08 18.97 13.30
N LYS A 315 -12.01 20.16 13.93
CA LYS A 315 -12.41 20.41 15.32
C LYS A 315 -13.68 21.26 15.47
N ILE A 316 -14.31 21.61 14.36
CA ILE A 316 -15.62 22.29 14.35
C ILE A 316 -16.76 21.29 14.05
N PRO A 317 -18.02 21.63 14.39
CA PRO A 317 -19.20 20.80 14.08
C PRO A 317 -19.32 20.47 12.59
N LEU A 318 -19.94 19.34 12.25
CA LEU A 318 -20.00 18.81 10.88
C LEU A 318 -20.65 19.81 9.90
N GLU A 319 -21.71 20.49 10.33
CA GLU A 319 -22.41 21.50 9.54
C GLU A 319 -21.52 22.73 9.30
N ALA A 320 -20.69 23.10 10.27
CA ALA A 320 -19.71 24.16 10.14
C ALA A 320 -18.58 23.78 9.17
N ARG A 321 -18.23 22.48 9.10
CA ARG A 321 -17.28 21.96 8.10
C ARG A 321 -17.83 22.08 6.69
N SER A 322 -19.06 21.63 6.47
CA SER A 322 -19.68 21.74 5.15
C SER A 322 -19.82 23.21 4.72
N LYS A 323 -20.21 24.09 5.65
CA LYS A 323 -20.30 25.53 5.38
C LYS A 323 -18.94 26.12 5.01
N TRP A 324 -17.87 25.78 5.74
CA TRP A 324 -16.53 26.27 5.43
C TRP A 324 -16.09 25.89 4.02
N VAL A 325 -16.39 24.68 3.54
CA VAL A 325 -16.08 24.28 2.16
C VAL A 325 -16.87 25.11 1.16
N LEU A 326 -18.17 25.31 1.38
CA LEU A 326 -18.99 26.14 0.48
C LEU A 326 -18.52 27.59 0.43
N ASP A 327 -18.17 28.17 1.58
CA ASP A 327 -17.64 29.54 1.68
C ASP A 327 -16.26 29.68 0.98
N ASN A 328 -15.54 28.57 0.79
CA ASN A 328 -14.22 28.52 0.13
C ASN A 328 -14.27 27.73 -1.19
N GLU A 329 -15.46 27.52 -1.78
CA GLU A 329 -15.62 26.58 -2.88
C GLU A 329 -14.81 26.99 -4.12
N GLU A 330 -14.74 28.28 -4.43
CA GLU A 330 -13.99 28.81 -5.57
C GLU A 330 -12.49 28.44 -5.51
N ILE A 331 -11.84 28.68 -4.37
CA ILE A 331 -10.41 28.35 -4.20
C ILE A 331 -10.20 26.83 -4.21
N ILE A 332 -11.12 26.05 -3.63
CA ILE A 332 -11.06 24.59 -3.61
C ILE A 332 -11.19 24.01 -5.02
N LEU A 333 -12.11 24.53 -5.83
CA LEU A 333 -12.27 24.15 -7.23
C LEU A 333 -11.04 24.54 -8.06
N SER A 334 -10.43 25.70 -7.78
CA SER A 334 -9.20 26.12 -8.47
C SER A 334 -8.02 25.17 -8.22
N TYR A 335 -7.98 24.48 -7.07
CA TYR A 335 -6.98 23.46 -6.79
C TYR A 335 -7.18 22.22 -7.65
N ALA A 336 -8.42 21.79 -7.87
CA ALA A 336 -8.75 20.67 -8.76
C ALA A 336 -8.45 20.99 -10.23
N GLU A 337 -8.78 22.20 -10.68
CA GLU A 337 -8.58 22.64 -12.07
C GLU A 337 -7.09 22.75 -12.44
N SER A 338 -6.26 23.26 -11.52
CA SER A 338 -4.84 23.53 -11.79
C SER A 338 -3.94 23.19 -10.59
N PRO A 339 -3.87 21.91 -10.17
CA PRO A 339 -3.19 21.50 -8.92
C PRO A 339 -1.67 21.74 -8.93
N LYS A 340 -1.06 21.87 -10.11
CA LYS A 340 0.37 22.14 -10.30
C LYS A 340 0.70 23.63 -10.24
N VAL A 341 -0.30 24.51 -10.38
CA VAL A 341 -0.16 25.98 -10.34
C VAL A 341 -0.73 26.51 -9.04
N ASN A 342 -1.98 26.14 -8.71
CA ASN A 342 -2.66 26.52 -7.49
C ASN A 342 -2.31 25.52 -6.38
N GLN A 343 -1.08 25.61 -5.85
CA GLN A 343 -0.50 24.61 -4.94
C GLN A 343 -0.96 24.74 -3.48
N GLY A 344 -1.95 25.60 -3.18
CA GLY A 344 -2.42 25.87 -1.81
C GLY A 344 -2.94 24.62 -1.09
N TRP A 345 -3.47 23.64 -1.84
CA TRP A 345 -3.92 22.34 -1.33
C TRP A 345 -2.83 21.55 -0.58
N MET A 346 -1.55 21.80 -0.87
CA MET A 346 -0.43 21.10 -0.22
C MET A 346 -0.27 21.46 1.27
N LYS A 347 -0.93 22.55 1.72
CA LYS A 347 -0.96 22.96 3.13
C LYS A 347 -1.94 22.16 3.98
N ALA A 348 -2.78 21.32 3.37
CA ALA A 348 -3.67 20.45 4.10
C ALA A 348 -2.89 19.43 4.95
N ASP A 349 -3.45 19.00 6.08
CA ASP A 349 -2.88 17.95 6.94
C ASP A 349 -2.86 16.57 6.26
N LYS A 350 -3.78 16.37 5.30
CA LYS A 350 -3.91 15.17 4.47
C LYS A 350 -3.96 15.58 2.99
N PRO A 351 -2.85 16.09 2.42
CA PRO A 351 -2.87 16.77 1.11
C PRO A 351 -3.35 15.88 -0.03
N TRP A 352 -3.04 14.58 -0.01
CA TRP A 352 -3.42 13.66 -1.09
C TRP A 352 -4.91 13.27 -1.03
N GLN A 353 -5.46 13.04 0.17
CA GLN A 353 -6.90 12.83 0.33
C GLN A 353 -7.68 14.13 0.08
N PHE A 354 -7.13 15.28 0.46
CA PHE A 354 -7.74 16.59 0.20
C PHE A 354 -7.86 16.86 -1.30
N ILE A 355 -6.78 16.76 -2.07
CA ILE A 355 -6.85 17.02 -3.52
C ILE A 355 -7.75 16.02 -4.25
N ALA A 356 -7.77 14.74 -3.82
CA ALA A 356 -8.70 13.75 -4.36
C ALA A 356 -10.17 14.17 -4.16
N ALA A 357 -10.50 14.71 -2.98
CA ALA A 357 -11.84 15.21 -2.68
C ALA A 357 -12.18 16.51 -3.42
N CYS A 358 -11.22 17.41 -3.63
CA CYS A 358 -11.40 18.60 -4.47
C CYS A 358 -11.72 18.22 -5.92
N ILE A 359 -11.01 17.24 -6.48
CA ILE A 359 -11.24 16.72 -7.83
C ILE A 359 -12.66 16.13 -7.93
N GLU A 360 -13.09 15.33 -6.95
CA GLU A 360 -14.45 14.78 -6.92
C GLU A 360 -15.52 15.89 -6.88
N LEU A 361 -15.29 16.95 -6.07
CA LEU A 361 -16.18 18.11 -6.01
C LEU A 361 -16.26 18.83 -7.37
N ALA A 362 -15.12 19.05 -8.03
CA ALA A 362 -15.07 19.66 -9.36
C ALA A 362 -15.83 18.83 -10.39
N ASN A 363 -15.62 17.51 -10.41
CA ASN A 363 -16.33 16.59 -11.28
C ASN A 363 -17.85 16.63 -11.02
N PHE A 364 -18.27 16.67 -9.76
CA PHE A 364 -19.67 16.84 -9.38
C PHE A 364 -20.25 18.16 -9.91
N ARG A 365 -19.55 19.28 -9.76
CA ARG A 365 -20.01 20.59 -10.25
C ARG A 365 -20.10 20.66 -11.78
N ILE A 366 -19.12 20.11 -12.48
CA ILE A 366 -19.15 19.98 -13.95
C ILE A 366 -20.37 19.16 -14.39
N TRP A 367 -20.64 18.04 -13.71
CA TRP A 367 -21.83 17.22 -13.98
C TRP A 367 -23.13 18.00 -13.76
N GLN A 368 -23.22 18.81 -12.68
CA GLN A 368 -24.40 19.65 -12.43
C GLN A 368 -24.61 20.70 -13.54
N MET A 369 -23.55 21.38 -13.99
CA MET A 369 -23.62 22.40 -15.05
C MET A 369 -24.02 21.81 -16.41
N GLN A 370 -23.48 20.64 -16.77
CA GLN A 370 -23.84 19.96 -18.03
C GLN A 370 -25.32 19.59 -18.11
N LYS A 371 -25.95 19.29 -16.95
CA LYS A 371 -27.38 18.98 -16.87
C LYS A 371 -28.27 20.23 -16.85
N GLU A 372 -27.75 21.38 -16.45
CA GLU A 372 -28.47 22.66 -16.52
C GLU A 372 -28.64 23.17 -17.96
N ALA A 373 -27.70 22.85 -18.85
CA ALA A 373 -27.78 23.22 -20.27
C ALA A 373 -28.89 22.47 -21.04
N SER A 374 -29.42 21.36 -20.49
CA SER A 374 -30.59 20.66 -21.03
C SER A 374 -31.87 21.14 -20.32
N TYR A 375 -32.68 21.93 -21.03
CA TYR A 375 -33.93 22.53 -20.53
C TYR A 375 -34.85 21.56 -19.77
N MET A 376 -35.36 22.03 -18.64
CA MET A 376 -36.48 21.48 -17.85
C MET A 376 -36.36 20.04 -17.35
N MET A 377 -35.88 19.86 -16.11
CA MET A 377 -36.38 18.80 -15.21
C MET A 377 -35.90 19.04 -13.77
N SER A 378 -36.85 19.27 -12.84
CA SER A 378 -36.60 19.44 -11.40
C SER A 378 -36.35 18.09 -10.71
N TYR A 379 -35.23 17.45 -11.02
CA TYR A 379 -34.75 16.31 -10.25
C TYR A 379 -33.59 16.79 -9.38
N ASP A 380 -33.65 16.48 -8.08
CA ASP A 380 -32.58 16.72 -7.12
C ASP A 380 -31.21 16.41 -7.77
N LYS A 381 -30.36 17.44 -7.91
CA LYS A 381 -29.13 17.42 -8.71
C LYS A 381 -27.99 16.67 -8.01
N TYR A 382 -28.25 15.42 -7.65
CA TYR A 382 -27.35 14.57 -6.86
C TYR A 382 -27.23 13.14 -7.42
N GLY A 383 -27.53 12.96 -8.71
CA GLY A 383 -27.40 11.68 -9.43
C GLY A 383 -26.00 11.37 -9.96
N TYR A 384 -25.00 12.22 -9.66
CA TYR A 384 -23.60 11.97 -10.01
C TYR A 384 -23.11 10.69 -9.32
N GLU A 385 -22.53 9.77 -10.10
CA GLU A 385 -21.94 8.55 -9.57
C GLU A 385 -20.54 8.83 -9.04
N SER A 386 -20.43 8.94 -7.72
CA SER A 386 -19.19 9.18 -7.01
C SER A 386 -18.43 7.87 -6.76
N HIS A 387 -17.11 7.94 -6.82
CA HIS A 387 -16.20 6.84 -6.52
C HIS A 387 -15.37 7.08 -5.26
N LEU A 388 -15.35 8.31 -4.76
CA LEU A 388 -14.47 8.72 -3.68
C LEU A 388 -14.89 8.05 -2.37
N GLU A 389 -13.96 7.33 -1.73
CA GLU A 389 -14.15 6.84 -0.37
C GLU A 389 -13.94 7.99 0.63
N CYS A 390 -14.95 8.31 1.44
CA CYS A 390 -14.84 9.27 2.54
C CYS A 390 -14.53 8.54 3.85
N PHE A 391 -13.45 8.91 4.53
CA PHE A 391 -13.05 8.31 5.80
C PHE A 391 -13.66 9.05 6.99
N ILE A 392 -14.26 8.31 7.91
CA ILE A 392 -14.78 8.82 9.19
C ILE A 392 -13.99 8.14 10.30
N ASP A 393 -13.18 8.92 11.01
CA ASP A 393 -12.41 8.47 12.16
C ASP A 393 -13.22 8.72 13.45
N GLY A 394 -13.20 7.75 14.36
CA GLY A 394 -13.94 7.77 15.64
C GLY A 394 -13.11 8.15 16.85
#